data_AF-A0A949SQ96-F1
#
_entry.id   AF-A0A949SQ96-F1
#
_cell.length_a   1.000
_cell.length_b   1.000
_cell.length_c   1.000
_cell.angle_alpha   90.00
_cell.angle_beta   90.00
_cell.angle_gamma   90.00
#
_symmetry.space_group_name_H-M   'P 1'
#
loop_
_entity.id
_entity.type
_entity.pdbx_description
1 polymer ?
#
loop_
_entity_poly.entity_id
_entity_poly.type
_entity_poly.pdbx_seq_one_letter_code
_entity_poly.pdbx_strand_id
1 'polypeptide(L)'
;MSRAKGYVRLAHDQLSHESAFQLAMLHAGARGLTRGGLVVSACGDKGSDDLDSIRIERPDLMFLRVLDKEGREIVMPEVLERSLEIAVELAEQGREGSPVGLVMVLGDYERVKPLTQQLTINPFRGYPENERSLLDPALEETVKEFAAIDGAFIVAGNGVIQSAGTYLSPPAEVRVELVSGLGTRHRVAAALSKATEAIVIVLSQSTGRVTVYRQGREVMAVTPPRARIEYGGA
;
A
#
# COMPACT_ATOMS: atom_id res chain seq x y z
N MET A 1 26.41 -23.10 8.01
CA MET A 1 25.55 -23.02 6.83
C MET A 1 24.36 -22.14 7.14
N SER A 2 24.27 -20.97 6.53
CA SER A 2 23.07 -20.13 6.59
C SER A 2 21.96 -20.78 5.77
N ARG A 3 20.86 -21.19 6.39
CA ARG A 3 19.64 -21.64 5.70
C ARG A 3 18.78 -20.43 5.37
N ALA A 4 18.07 -20.47 4.24
CA ALA A 4 17.04 -19.47 3.92
C ALA A 4 16.00 -19.43 5.05
N LYS A 5 15.70 -18.23 5.55
CA LYS A 5 14.71 -18.04 6.64
C LYS A 5 13.26 -18.18 6.15
N GLY A 6 13.02 -18.08 4.85
CA GLY A 6 11.71 -18.21 4.21
C GLY A 6 11.78 -17.86 2.73
N TYR A 7 10.65 -17.94 2.04
CA TYR A 7 10.47 -17.46 0.68
C TYR A 7 9.17 -16.66 0.56
N VAL A 8 9.16 -15.67 -0.33
CA VAL A 8 7.96 -14.92 -0.71
C VAL A 8 7.66 -15.24 -2.16
N ARG A 9 6.42 -15.56 -2.47
CA ARG A 9 5.94 -15.70 -3.83
C ARG A 9 5.09 -14.48 -4.17
N LEU A 10 5.54 -13.70 -5.15
CA LEU A 10 4.77 -12.56 -5.65
C LEU A 10 3.77 -13.07 -6.69
N ALA A 11 2.54 -12.56 -6.63
CA ALA A 11 1.46 -12.93 -7.55
C ALA A 11 1.39 -12.00 -8.79
N HIS A 12 2.52 -11.37 -9.16
CA HIS A 12 2.59 -10.37 -10.21
C HIS A 12 3.60 -10.77 -11.30
N ASP A 13 3.17 -10.69 -12.56
CA ASP A 13 3.82 -11.42 -13.66
C ASP A 13 4.81 -10.58 -14.48
N GLN A 14 4.84 -9.26 -14.28
CA GLN A 14 5.64 -8.36 -15.11
C GLN A 14 6.41 -7.30 -14.31
N LEU A 15 6.59 -7.48 -13.00
CA LEU A 15 7.34 -6.53 -12.18
C LEU A 15 8.79 -6.42 -12.66
N SER A 16 9.33 -5.20 -12.71
CA SER A 16 10.79 -5.04 -12.80
C SER A 16 11.43 -5.74 -11.60
N HIS A 17 12.66 -6.23 -11.75
CA HIS A 17 13.37 -6.85 -10.62
C HIS A 17 13.46 -5.91 -9.42
N GLU A 18 13.60 -4.60 -9.64
CA GLU A 18 13.58 -3.61 -8.56
C GLU A 18 12.25 -3.58 -7.79
N SER A 19 11.12 -3.51 -8.51
CA SER A 19 9.78 -3.56 -7.92
C SER A 19 9.52 -4.91 -7.23
N ALA A 20 9.98 -6.01 -7.81
CA ALA A 20 9.87 -7.34 -7.23
C ALA A 20 10.64 -7.45 -5.91
N PHE A 21 11.87 -6.99 -5.85
CA PHE A 21 12.64 -6.95 -4.61
C PHE A 21 11.96 -6.09 -3.53
N GLN A 22 11.46 -4.91 -3.88
CA GLN A 22 10.78 -4.03 -2.91
C GLN A 22 9.50 -4.67 -2.34
N LEU A 23 8.66 -5.25 -3.19
CA LEU A 23 7.47 -5.96 -2.73
C LEU A 23 7.84 -7.20 -1.92
N ALA A 24 8.80 -8.01 -2.38
CA ALA A 24 9.26 -9.18 -1.64
C ALA A 24 9.79 -8.81 -0.25
N MET A 25 10.54 -7.71 -0.12
CA MET A 25 11.03 -7.20 1.15
C MET A 25 9.92 -6.76 2.09
N LEU A 26 8.86 -6.15 1.55
CA LEU A 26 7.67 -5.79 2.31
C LEU A 26 6.93 -7.04 2.80
N HIS A 27 6.59 -7.99 1.93
CA HIS A 27 5.93 -9.24 2.31
C HIS A 27 6.76 -10.02 3.33
N ALA A 28 8.08 -10.12 3.10
CA ALA A 28 9.01 -10.76 4.04
C ALA A 28 9.06 -10.01 5.37
N GLY A 29 9.02 -8.68 5.33
CA GLY A 29 8.93 -7.83 6.50
C GLY A 29 7.65 -8.10 7.29
N ALA A 30 6.49 -8.06 6.63
CA ALA A 30 5.19 -8.30 7.24
C ALA A 30 5.17 -9.62 8.01
N ARG A 31 5.82 -10.66 7.45
CA ARG A 31 5.96 -11.99 8.07
C ARG A 31 7.08 -12.08 9.11
N GLY A 32 7.74 -10.98 9.47
CA GLY A 32 8.83 -10.92 10.43
C GLY A 32 10.16 -11.54 9.97
N LEU A 33 10.28 -11.91 8.69
CA LEU A 33 11.44 -12.64 8.14
C LEU A 33 12.69 -11.76 8.01
N THR A 34 12.52 -10.44 8.00
CA THR A 34 13.60 -9.45 7.75
C THR A 34 14.16 -8.83 9.04
N ARG A 35 13.75 -9.28 10.23
CA ARG A 35 14.21 -8.68 11.50
C ARG A 35 15.70 -8.95 11.78
N GLY A 36 16.46 -7.88 12.02
CA GLY A 36 17.72 -7.88 12.76
C GLY A 36 18.99 -8.34 12.02
N GLY A 37 19.04 -8.30 10.68
CA GLY A 37 20.23 -8.75 9.95
C GLY A 37 20.29 -8.33 8.49
N LEU A 38 21.31 -8.83 7.79
CA LEU A 38 21.43 -8.73 6.33
C LEU A 38 20.38 -9.64 5.69
N VAL A 39 19.60 -9.11 4.75
CA VAL A 39 18.68 -9.88 3.91
C VAL A 39 19.31 -10.08 2.54
N VAL A 40 19.25 -11.32 2.07
CA VAL A 40 19.67 -11.70 0.73
C VAL A 40 18.43 -12.20 0.02
N SER A 41 18.03 -11.45 -1.01
CA SER A 41 16.89 -11.77 -1.85
C SER A 41 17.40 -12.16 -3.23
N ALA A 42 16.74 -13.13 -3.87
CA ALA A 42 17.03 -13.50 -5.25
C ALA A 42 15.72 -13.59 -6.03
N CYS A 43 15.72 -13.11 -7.27
CA CYS A 43 14.60 -13.25 -8.19
C CYS A 43 15.10 -13.68 -9.57
N GLY A 44 14.18 -14.21 -10.36
CA GLY A 44 14.36 -14.52 -11.78
C GLY A 44 13.02 -14.38 -12.48
N ASP A 45 13.05 -14.40 -13.80
CA ASP A 45 11.85 -14.23 -14.61
C ASP A 45 10.85 -15.37 -14.43
N LYS A 46 9.55 -15.05 -14.46
CA LYS A 46 8.48 -16.04 -14.29
C LYS A 46 8.58 -17.11 -15.38
N GLY A 47 8.69 -18.38 -14.95
CA GLY A 47 8.82 -19.53 -15.86
C GLY A 47 10.26 -19.90 -16.20
N SER A 48 11.24 -19.14 -15.71
CA SER A 48 12.64 -19.53 -15.69
C SER A 48 12.95 -20.35 -14.44
N ASP A 49 13.79 -21.38 -14.60
CA ASP A 49 14.43 -22.08 -13.46
C ASP A 49 15.70 -21.34 -12.99
N ASP A 50 16.10 -20.28 -13.70
CA ASP A 50 17.28 -19.49 -13.39
C ASP A 50 16.94 -18.26 -12.53
N LEU A 51 17.76 -18.04 -11.50
CA LEU A 51 17.82 -16.79 -10.77
C LEU A 51 18.90 -15.91 -11.41
N ASP A 52 18.51 -14.81 -12.02
CA ASP A 52 19.43 -13.89 -12.69
C ASP A 52 19.86 -12.71 -11.80
N SER A 53 19.11 -12.45 -10.73
CA SER A 53 19.26 -11.24 -9.92
C SER A 53 19.33 -11.57 -8.44
N ILE A 54 20.34 -11.01 -7.76
CA ILE A 54 20.52 -11.11 -6.31
C ILE A 54 20.64 -9.70 -5.75
N ARG A 55 19.90 -9.43 -4.67
CA ARG A 55 20.00 -8.20 -3.89
C ARG A 55 20.42 -8.53 -2.48
N ILE A 56 21.41 -7.80 -1.99
CA ILE A 56 21.88 -7.86 -0.62
C ILE A 56 21.58 -6.50 -0.01
N GLU A 57 20.66 -6.49 0.94
CA GLU A 57 20.27 -5.26 1.61
C GLU A 57 20.13 -5.53 3.10
N ARG A 58 20.55 -4.57 3.92
CA ARG A 58 20.03 -4.53 5.27
C ARG A 58 18.65 -3.90 5.14
N PRO A 59 17.55 -4.58 5.51
CA PRO A 59 16.27 -3.93 5.63
C PRO A 59 16.48 -2.72 6.52
N ASP A 60 16.44 -1.55 5.89
CA ASP A 60 16.54 -0.30 6.61
C ASP A 60 15.38 -0.21 7.60
N LEU A 61 15.44 0.80 8.45
CA LEU A 61 14.34 1.22 9.32
C LEU A 61 12.95 1.26 8.67
N MET A 62 12.76 1.09 7.35
CA MET A 62 11.46 1.05 6.68
C MET A 62 10.43 0.14 7.36
N PHE A 63 10.81 -1.07 7.82
CA PHE A 63 9.90 -1.92 8.58
C PHE A 63 9.71 -1.46 10.03
N LEU A 64 10.76 -0.92 10.66
CA LEU A 64 10.67 -0.25 11.97
C LEU A 64 9.85 1.03 11.92
N ARG A 65 9.76 1.70 10.76
CA ARG A 65 9.02 2.95 10.56
C ARG A 65 7.53 2.72 10.48
N VAL A 66 7.11 1.52 10.10
CA VAL A 66 5.71 1.07 10.15
C VAL A 66 5.24 0.88 11.59
N LEU A 67 6.16 0.57 12.52
CA LEU A 67 5.88 0.54 13.95
C LEU A 67 5.63 1.96 14.49
N ASP A 68 4.87 2.04 15.58
CA ASP A 68 4.72 3.30 16.31
C ASP A 68 6.03 3.76 16.97
N LYS A 69 6.02 4.95 17.56
CA LYS A 69 7.17 5.51 18.30
C LYS A 69 7.64 4.64 19.47
N GLU A 70 6.82 3.72 19.94
CA GLU A 70 7.08 2.79 21.04
C GLU A 70 7.44 1.37 20.53
N GLY A 71 7.55 1.19 19.20
CA GLY A 71 7.89 -0.08 18.56
C GLY A 71 6.73 -1.07 18.44
N ARG A 72 5.48 -0.63 18.63
CA ARG A 72 4.28 -1.47 18.51
C ARG A 72 3.71 -1.45 17.10
N GLU A 73 3.12 -2.57 16.71
CA GLU A 73 2.37 -2.69 15.46
C GLU A 73 1.06 -1.92 15.56
N ILE A 74 0.90 -0.89 14.72
CA ILE A 74 -0.36 -0.12 14.62
C ILE A 74 -1.36 -0.80 13.70
N VAL A 75 -0.85 -1.52 12.71
CA VAL A 75 -1.60 -2.22 11.69
C VAL A 75 -1.09 -3.65 11.68
N MET A 76 -2.03 -4.60 11.71
CA MET A 76 -1.71 -6.02 11.58
C MET A 76 -0.95 -6.25 10.26
N PRO A 77 0.12 -7.06 10.23
CA PRO A 77 0.91 -7.25 9.02
C PRO A 77 0.10 -7.71 7.81
N GLU A 78 -0.89 -8.57 8.02
CA GLU A 78 -1.77 -9.11 6.99
C GLU A 78 -2.63 -7.99 6.35
N VAL A 79 -3.00 -6.96 7.11
CA VAL A 79 -3.79 -5.82 6.63
C VAL A 79 -2.94 -4.93 5.74
N LEU A 80 -1.68 -4.68 6.13
CA LEU A 80 -0.74 -3.93 5.31
C LEU A 80 -0.42 -4.67 4.02
N GLU A 81 -0.13 -5.97 4.11
CA GLU A 81 0.11 -6.87 2.97
C GLU A 81 -1.07 -6.80 1.99
N ARG A 82 -2.29 -7.06 2.49
CA ARG A 82 -3.50 -7.05 1.66
C ARG A 82 -3.81 -5.69 1.03
N SER A 83 -3.61 -4.60 1.77
CA SER A 83 -3.81 -3.24 1.24
C SER A 83 -2.86 -2.94 0.08
N LEU A 84 -1.62 -3.45 0.16
CA LEU A 84 -0.61 -3.25 -0.88
C LEU A 84 -0.86 -4.13 -2.09
N GLU A 85 -1.29 -5.37 -1.90
CA GLU A 85 -1.75 -6.25 -2.99
C GLU A 85 -2.87 -5.58 -3.80
N ILE A 86 -3.93 -5.10 -3.13
CA ILE A 86 -5.05 -4.41 -3.79
C ILE A 86 -4.56 -3.19 -4.58
N ALA A 87 -3.65 -2.38 -4.00
CA ALA A 87 -3.12 -1.21 -4.67
C ALA A 87 -2.27 -1.55 -5.89
N VAL A 88 -1.46 -2.62 -5.83
CA VAL A 88 -0.64 -3.08 -6.95
C VAL A 88 -1.51 -3.68 -8.05
N GLU A 89 -2.50 -4.50 -7.71
CA GLU A 89 -3.44 -5.06 -8.68
C GLU A 89 -4.20 -3.97 -9.44
N LEU A 90 -4.71 -2.96 -8.73
CA LEU A 90 -5.37 -1.80 -9.35
C LEU A 90 -4.41 -0.98 -10.23
N ALA A 91 -3.13 -0.92 -9.86
CA ALA A 91 -2.12 -0.24 -10.66
C ALA A 91 -1.82 -0.97 -11.98
N GLU A 92 -1.81 -2.32 -11.95
CA GLU A 92 -1.56 -3.19 -13.11
C GLU A 92 -2.75 -3.25 -14.05
N GLN A 93 -3.94 -3.49 -13.49
CA GLN A 93 -5.16 -3.82 -14.24
C GLN A 93 -6.02 -2.57 -14.53
N GLY A 94 -5.90 -1.53 -13.72
CA GLY A 94 -6.89 -0.46 -13.69
C GLY A 94 -8.28 -0.98 -13.32
N ARG A 95 -9.32 -0.25 -13.73
CA ARG A 95 -10.73 -0.68 -13.63
C ARG A 95 -11.42 -0.30 -14.93
N GLU A 96 -12.17 -1.25 -15.51
CA GLU A 96 -12.90 -1.03 -16.77
C GLU A 96 -12.03 -0.46 -17.90
N GLY A 97 -10.77 -0.90 -17.97
CA GLY A 97 -9.80 -0.44 -18.96
C GLY A 97 -9.24 0.97 -18.72
N SER A 98 -9.57 1.60 -17.58
CA SER A 98 -9.12 2.94 -17.21
C SER A 98 -8.18 2.90 -15.99
N PRO A 99 -7.14 3.75 -15.94
CA PRO A 99 -6.32 3.89 -14.75
C PRO A 99 -7.12 4.41 -13.56
N VAL A 100 -6.89 3.82 -12.39
CA VAL A 100 -7.52 4.20 -11.11
C VAL A 100 -6.48 4.82 -10.19
N GLY A 101 -6.90 5.82 -9.39
CA GLY A 101 -6.14 6.32 -8.26
C GLY A 101 -6.78 5.85 -6.97
N LEU A 102 -5.97 5.60 -5.94
CA LEU A 102 -6.45 5.10 -4.65
C LEU A 102 -5.70 5.79 -3.52
N VAL A 103 -6.40 6.07 -2.42
CA VAL A 103 -5.77 6.44 -1.15
C VAL A 103 -6.35 5.53 -0.06
N MET A 104 -5.48 4.85 0.70
CA MET A 104 -5.87 4.06 1.87
C MET A 104 -5.13 4.56 3.10
N VAL A 105 -5.86 4.85 4.18
CA VAL A 105 -5.31 5.23 5.48
C VAL A 105 -5.51 4.05 6.42
N LEU A 106 -4.40 3.52 6.97
CA LEU A 106 -4.39 2.32 7.79
C LEU A 106 -3.99 2.67 9.24
N GLY A 107 -4.83 2.26 10.18
CA GLY A 107 -4.57 2.39 11.61
C GLY A 107 -4.73 3.80 12.18
N ASP A 108 -4.40 3.94 13.47
CA ASP A 108 -4.53 5.18 14.27
C ASP A 108 -5.87 5.92 14.08
N TYR A 109 -6.96 5.14 14.01
CA TYR A 109 -8.28 5.63 13.61
C TYR A 109 -8.77 6.80 14.48
N GLU A 110 -8.52 6.77 15.79
CA GLU A 110 -8.96 7.83 16.70
C GLU A 110 -8.33 9.20 16.40
N ARG A 111 -7.09 9.22 15.90
CA ARG A 111 -6.43 10.46 15.46
C ARG A 111 -6.76 10.83 14.02
N VAL A 112 -7.04 9.83 13.17
CA VAL A 112 -7.43 10.05 11.77
C VAL A 112 -8.84 10.62 11.67
N LYS A 113 -9.81 10.06 12.42
CA LYS A 113 -11.23 10.43 12.38
C LYS A 113 -11.50 11.95 12.41
N PRO A 114 -10.94 12.76 13.32
CA PRO A 114 -11.19 14.21 13.34
C PRO A 114 -10.57 14.96 12.15
N LEU A 115 -9.66 14.33 11.39
CA LEU A 115 -8.99 14.88 10.20
C LEU A 115 -9.66 14.39 8.90
N THR A 116 -10.87 13.86 9.00
CA THR A 116 -11.61 13.31 7.86
C THR A 116 -13.01 13.88 7.75
N GLN A 117 -13.50 14.02 6.52
CA GLN A 117 -14.86 14.42 6.23
C GLN A 117 -15.44 13.50 5.14
N GLN A 118 -16.62 12.96 5.38
CA GLN A 118 -17.28 12.10 4.41
C GLN A 118 -17.78 12.93 3.20
N LEU A 119 -17.38 12.57 1.98
CA LEU A 119 -17.80 13.28 0.75
C LEU A 119 -19.13 12.77 0.19
N THR A 120 -19.34 11.46 0.23
CA THR A 120 -20.52 10.76 -0.31
C THR A 120 -21.11 9.81 0.72
N ILE A 121 -22.18 9.07 0.42
CA ILE A 121 -22.67 8.05 1.34
C ILE A 121 -21.55 7.02 1.56
N ASN A 122 -21.18 6.78 2.81
CA ASN A 122 -20.22 5.74 3.16
C ASN A 122 -20.85 4.37 2.88
N PRO A 123 -20.37 3.59 1.89
CA PRO A 123 -20.98 2.32 1.51
C PRO A 123 -20.81 1.24 2.56
N PHE A 124 -19.83 1.40 3.46
CA PHE A 124 -19.56 0.49 4.58
C PHE A 124 -20.37 0.85 5.84
N ARG A 125 -21.23 1.88 5.81
CA ARG A 125 -22.02 2.24 6.98
C ARG A 125 -23.22 1.31 7.15
N GLY A 126 -23.39 0.75 8.35
CA GLY A 126 -24.55 -0.07 8.71
C GLY A 126 -24.33 -1.58 8.63
N TYR A 127 -23.25 -2.02 7.99
CA TYR A 127 -22.82 -3.42 8.03
C TYR A 127 -22.03 -3.70 9.32
N PRO A 128 -22.05 -4.95 9.83
CA PRO A 128 -21.24 -5.32 10.98
C PRO A 128 -19.74 -5.36 10.62
N GLU A 129 -18.85 -5.34 11.61
CA GLU A 129 -17.39 -5.27 11.36
C GLU A 129 -16.84 -6.50 10.63
N ASN A 130 -17.40 -7.69 10.87
CA ASN A 130 -16.98 -8.94 10.23
C ASN A 130 -17.27 -8.97 8.73
N GLU A 131 -18.26 -8.22 8.24
CA GLU A 131 -18.60 -8.11 6.81
C GLU A 131 -17.84 -6.98 6.10
N ARG A 132 -16.97 -6.27 6.83
CA ARG A 132 -16.23 -5.11 6.32
C ARG A 132 -14.73 -5.27 6.49
N SER A 133 -14.26 -6.50 6.62
CA SER A 133 -12.84 -6.78 6.75
C SER A 133 -12.19 -6.72 5.38
N LEU A 134 -11.13 -5.92 5.25
CA LEU A 134 -10.26 -5.92 4.06
C LEU A 134 -9.60 -7.29 3.83
N LEU A 135 -9.50 -8.10 4.88
CA LEU A 135 -8.95 -9.46 4.82
C LEU A 135 -9.96 -10.48 4.30
N ASP A 136 -11.25 -10.13 4.15
CA ASP A 136 -12.25 -11.01 3.55
C ASP A 136 -12.10 -10.99 2.02
N PRO A 137 -11.75 -12.13 1.39
CA PRO A 137 -11.66 -12.21 -0.07
C PRO A 137 -12.98 -11.87 -0.77
N ALA A 138 -14.14 -12.10 -0.13
CA ALA A 138 -15.44 -11.78 -0.72
C ALA A 138 -15.64 -10.26 -0.91
N LEU A 139 -14.90 -9.43 -0.17
CA LEU A 139 -14.98 -7.98 -0.24
C LEU A 139 -14.07 -7.39 -1.32
N GLU A 140 -13.20 -8.19 -1.95
CA GLU A 140 -12.20 -7.74 -2.90
C GLU A 140 -12.77 -6.90 -4.05
N GLU A 141 -13.75 -7.45 -4.77
CA GLU A 141 -14.38 -6.76 -5.90
C GLU A 141 -15.10 -5.49 -5.44
N THR A 142 -15.68 -5.51 -4.24
CA THR A 142 -16.34 -4.34 -3.65
C THR A 142 -15.34 -3.22 -3.37
N VAL A 143 -14.15 -3.55 -2.85
CA VAL A 143 -13.09 -2.57 -2.60
C VAL A 143 -12.55 -2.01 -3.91
N LYS A 144 -12.33 -2.87 -4.91
CA LYS A 144 -11.89 -2.44 -6.25
C LYS A 144 -12.91 -1.53 -6.93
N GLU A 145 -14.21 -1.83 -6.80
CA GLU A 145 -15.29 -1.00 -7.32
C GLU A 145 -15.30 0.38 -6.64
N PHE A 146 -15.22 0.42 -5.31
CA PHE A 146 -15.19 1.68 -4.59
C PHE A 146 -13.85 2.42 -4.70
N ALA A 147 -12.77 1.81 -5.18
CA ALA A 147 -11.52 2.51 -5.46
C ALA A 147 -11.65 3.53 -6.59
N ALA A 148 -12.65 3.39 -7.46
CA ALA A 148 -12.93 4.37 -8.52
C ALA A 148 -13.60 5.66 -8.01
N ILE A 149 -14.13 5.68 -6.78
CA ILE A 149 -14.79 6.87 -6.22
C ILE A 149 -13.77 7.87 -5.68
N ASP A 150 -14.13 9.15 -5.67
CA ASP A 150 -13.27 10.17 -5.11
C ASP A 150 -13.23 10.10 -3.57
N GLY A 151 -12.01 10.01 -3.04
CA GLY A 151 -11.74 10.01 -1.61
C GLY A 151 -10.78 8.91 -1.20
N ALA A 152 -10.61 8.75 0.11
CA ALA A 152 -9.79 7.72 0.72
C ALA A 152 -10.65 6.63 1.37
N PHE A 153 -10.09 5.43 1.43
CA PHE A 153 -10.51 4.42 2.39
C PHE A 153 -9.87 4.70 3.74
N ILE A 154 -10.65 4.57 4.81
CA ILE A 154 -10.15 4.58 6.18
C ILE A 154 -10.31 3.17 6.73
N VAL A 155 -9.18 2.54 7.10
CA VAL A 155 -9.12 1.15 7.54
C VAL A 155 -8.50 1.10 8.93
N ALA A 156 -9.16 0.43 9.86
CA ALA A 156 -8.63 0.21 11.19
C ALA A 156 -7.42 -0.75 11.15
N GLY A 157 -6.61 -0.74 12.22
CA GLY A 157 -5.39 -1.55 12.28
C GLY A 157 -5.64 -3.07 12.19
N ASN A 158 -6.86 -3.52 12.50
CA ASN A 158 -7.30 -4.91 12.38
C ASN A 158 -7.94 -5.26 11.04
N GLY A 159 -7.96 -4.32 10.07
CA GLY A 159 -8.48 -4.56 8.72
C GLY A 159 -9.94 -4.17 8.51
N VAL A 160 -10.66 -3.73 9.54
CA VAL A 160 -12.06 -3.28 9.38
C VAL A 160 -12.09 -1.95 8.62
N ILE A 161 -12.78 -1.92 7.48
CA ILE A 161 -13.00 -0.71 6.70
C ILE A 161 -14.05 0.15 7.41
N GLN A 162 -13.63 1.33 7.85
CA GLN A 162 -14.46 2.31 8.54
C GLN A 162 -15.26 3.16 7.55
N SER A 163 -14.63 3.56 6.44
CA SER A 163 -15.27 4.33 5.39
C SER A 163 -14.54 4.26 4.05
N ALA A 164 -15.26 4.59 2.99
CA ALA A 164 -14.73 4.91 1.66
C ALA A 164 -15.36 6.22 1.16
N GLY A 165 -14.72 6.88 0.18
CA GLY A 165 -15.16 8.19 -0.30
C GLY A 165 -14.95 9.30 0.73
N THR A 166 -13.87 9.20 1.51
CA THR A 166 -13.58 10.11 2.62
C THR A 166 -12.54 11.16 2.21
N TYR A 167 -12.86 12.44 2.38
CA TYR A 167 -11.91 13.52 2.24
C TYR A 167 -10.94 13.57 3.41
N LEU A 168 -9.67 13.80 3.12
CA LEU A 168 -8.61 13.92 4.10
C LEU A 168 -8.24 15.40 4.27
N SER A 169 -8.34 15.91 5.49
CA SER A 169 -8.05 17.30 5.86
C SER A 169 -7.00 17.35 6.97
N PRO A 170 -5.72 17.05 6.67
CA PRO A 170 -4.66 17.19 7.65
C PRO A 170 -4.47 18.67 8.03
N PRO A 171 -3.97 18.97 9.24
CA PRO A 171 -3.78 20.35 9.68
C PRO A 171 -2.83 21.13 8.77
N ALA A 172 -3.17 22.38 8.47
CA ALA A 172 -2.46 23.21 7.50
C ALA A 172 -1.01 23.52 7.91
N GLU A 173 -0.71 23.47 9.21
CA GLU A 173 0.60 23.75 9.79
C GLU A 173 1.59 22.61 9.57
N VAL A 174 1.11 21.42 9.18
CA VAL A 174 1.95 20.23 8.98
C VAL A 174 2.73 20.36 7.68
N ARG A 175 3.97 20.82 7.81
CA ARG A 175 4.92 20.88 6.69
C ARG A 175 5.48 19.49 6.38
N VAL A 176 5.47 19.12 5.11
CA VAL A 176 6.06 17.87 4.60
C VAL A 176 7.02 18.16 3.47
N GLU A 177 8.14 17.44 3.49
CA GLU A 177 9.11 17.45 2.40
C GLU A 177 8.68 16.37 1.41
N LEU A 178 8.31 16.79 0.20
CA LEU A 178 7.95 15.88 -0.88
C LEU A 178 8.97 15.98 -1.99
N VAL A 179 9.20 14.84 -2.64
CA VAL A 179 9.90 14.78 -3.91
C VAL A 179 9.11 15.62 -4.94
N SER A 180 9.81 16.40 -5.75
CA SER A 180 9.21 17.21 -6.81
C SER A 180 8.44 16.33 -7.79
N GLY A 181 7.29 16.82 -8.29
CA GLY A 181 6.45 16.10 -9.26
C GLY A 181 5.28 15.33 -8.64
N LEU A 182 5.15 15.32 -7.31
CA LEU A 182 4.04 14.67 -6.61
C LEU A 182 2.84 15.61 -6.42
N GLY A 183 1.65 15.12 -6.78
CA GLY A 183 0.38 15.87 -6.73
C GLY A 183 -0.18 16.09 -5.33
N THR A 184 -1.37 16.68 -5.26
CA THR A 184 -2.06 17.03 -4.01
C THR A 184 -2.34 15.81 -3.12
N ARG A 185 -2.72 14.66 -3.70
CA ARG A 185 -2.96 13.40 -2.95
C ARG A 185 -1.74 12.93 -2.15
N HIS A 186 -0.55 12.98 -2.74
CA HIS A 186 0.70 12.63 -2.05
C HIS A 186 1.00 13.60 -0.89
N ARG A 187 0.72 14.89 -1.10
CA ARG A 187 0.96 15.92 -0.08
C ARG A 187 0.04 15.77 1.11
N VAL A 188 -1.23 15.48 0.85
CA VAL A 188 -2.22 15.17 1.87
C VAL A 188 -1.86 13.86 2.60
N ALA A 189 -1.46 12.82 1.88
CA ALA A 189 -1.03 11.55 2.48
C ALA A 189 0.17 11.70 3.41
N ALA A 190 1.21 12.40 2.96
CA ALA A 190 2.37 12.69 3.79
C ALA A 190 1.96 13.51 5.02
N ALA A 191 1.20 14.59 4.86
CA ALA A 191 0.80 15.45 5.97
C ALA A 191 -0.08 14.70 7.00
N LEU A 192 -1.04 13.90 6.53
CA LEU A 192 -1.87 13.06 7.39
C LEU A 192 -1.01 12.06 8.17
N SER A 193 -0.13 11.32 7.48
CA SER A 193 0.78 10.36 8.11
C SER A 193 1.78 10.98 9.10
N LYS A 194 1.97 12.31 9.06
CA LYS A 194 2.82 13.08 9.99
C LYS A 194 2.02 13.60 11.18
N ALA A 195 0.77 14.00 10.95
CA ALA A 195 -0.16 14.45 11.98
C ALA A 195 -0.64 13.30 12.86
N THR A 196 -0.68 12.09 12.29
CA THR A 196 -1.07 10.85 12.95
C THR A 196 0.08 9.84 12.94
N GLU A 197 -0.18 8.67 13.49
CA GLU A 197 0.62 7.46 13.36
C GLU A 197 -0.05 6.49 12.37
N ALA A 198 -0.83 6.97 11.40
CA ALA A 198 -1.38 6.12 10.35
C ALA A 198 -0.34 5.84 9.26
N ILE A 199 -0.49 4.69 8.59
CA ILE A 199 0.19 4.41 7.32
C ILE A 199 -0.74 4.89 6.21
N VAL A 200 -0.22 5.60 5.21
CA VAL A 200 -1.04 6.04 4.07
C VAL A 200 -0.48 5.50 2.77
N ILE A 201 -1.28 4.71 2.05
CA ILE A 201 -0.95 4.16 0.73
C ILE A 201 -1.61 5.04 -0.33
N VAL A 202 -0.86 5.40 -1.36
CA VAL A 202 -1.33 6.19 -2.50
C VAL A 202 -1.00 5.47 -3.79
N LEU A 203 -2.00 5.17 -4.60
CA LEU A 203 -1.86 4.81 -6.01
C LEU A 203 -2.09 6.05 -6.88
N SER A 204 -1.06 6.43 -7.63
CA SER A 204 -1.15 7.48 -8.64
C SER A 204 -1.90 7.01 -9.89
N GLN A 205 -3.03 7.66 -10.17
CA GLN A 205 -3.82 7.40 -11.38
C GLN A 205 -3.04 7.65 -12.69
N SER A 206 -2.15 8.65 -12.73
CA SER A 206 -1.42 9.01 -13.94
C SER A 206 -0.24 8.07 -14.22
N THR A 207 0.50 7.69 -13.17
CA THR A 207 1.76 6.94 -13.30
C THR A 207 1.66 5.47 -12.93
N GLY A 208 0.58 5.04 -12.24
CA GLY A 208 0.47 3.70 -11.68
C GLY A 208 1.39 3.48 -10.48
N ARG A 209 2.09 4.51 -10.00
CA ARG A 209 3.01 4.40 -8.86
C ARG A 209 2.23 4.21 -7.56
N VAL A 210 2.48 3.12 -6.86
CA VAL A 210 2.03 2.86 -5.49
C VAL A 210 3.08 3.41 -4.54
N THR A 211 2.68 4.22 -3.56
CA THR A 211 3.58 4.89 -2.62
C THR A 211 3.06 4.76 -1.20
N VAL A 212 3.93 4.44 -0.26
CA VAL A 212 3.61 4.33 1.17
C VAL A 212 4.22 5.48 1.93
N TYR A 213 3.38 6.18 2.70
CA TYR A 213 3.77 7.28 3.58
C TYR A 213 3.62 6.89 5.03
N ARG A 214 4.60 7.33 5.83
CA ARG A 214 4.58 7.19 7.27
C ARG A 214 5.42 8.28 7.92
N GLN A 215 4.90 8.89 8.98
CA GLN A 215 5.55 10.00 9.70
C GLN A 215 5.99 11.15 8.76
N GLY A 216 5.20 11.41 7.72
CA GLY A 216 5.47 12.46 6.74
C GLY A 216 6.53 12.15 5.70
N ARG A 217 7.00 10.90 5.62
CA ARG A 217 8.05 10.48 4.69
C ARG A 217 7.54 9.36 3.80
N GLU A 218 7.99 9.39 2.55
CA GLU A 218 7.91 8.22 1.67
C GLU A 218 8.80 7.12 2.27
N VAL A 219 8.21 5.97 2.59
CA VAL A 219 8.94 4.81 3.12
C VAL A 219 9.07 3.69 2.10
N MET A 220 8.24 3.70 1.06
CA MET A 220 8.30 2.76 -0.06
C MET A 220 7.60 3.36 -1.27
N ALA A 221 8.07 3.05 -2.47
CA ALA A 221 7.32 3.24 -3.69
C ALA A 221 7.60 2.11 -4.68
N VAL A 222 6.55 1.65 -5.37
CA VAL A 222 6.61 0.59 -6.36
C VAL A 222 5.87 1.08 -7.60
N THR A 223 6.47 0.86 -8.78
CA THR A 223 5.78 1.10 -10.05
C THR A 223 5.62 -0.24 -10.74
N PRO A 224 4.44 -0.87 -10.65
CA PRO A 224 4.17 -2.07 -11.41
C PRO A 224 4.00 -1.74 -12.90
N PRO A 225 4.26 -2.71 -13.79
CA PRO A 225 3.99 -2.60 -15.21
C PRO A 225 2.50 -2.37 -15.44
N ARG A 226 2.11 -1.44 -16.32
CA ARG A 226 0.72 -1.38 -16.77
C ARG A 226 0.48 -2.45 -17.80
N ALA A 227 -0.64 -3.18 -17.68
CA ALA A 227 -1.14 -3.98 -18.79
C ALA A 227 -1.34 -3.03 -20.00
N ARG A 228 -0.55 -3.23 -21.06
CA ARG A 228 -0.69 -2.48 -22.31
C ARG A 228 -1.98 -2.97 -22.98
N ILE A 229 -3.03 -2.15 -23.02
CA ILE A 229 -4.16 -2.40 -23.91
C ILE A 229 -3.71 -1.97 -25.30
N GLU A 230 -3.25 -2.92 -26.11
CA GLU A 230 -3.03 -2.70 -27.53
C GLU A 230 -4.41 -2.65 -28.21
N TYR A 231 -4.84 -1.45 -28.61
CA TYR A 231 -5.91 -1.34 -29.60
C TYR A 231 -5.33 -1.75 -30.95
N GLY A 232 -5.60 -2.97 -31.37
CA GLY A 232 -5.33 -3.40 -32.74
C GLY A 232 -6.16 -2.56 -33.71
N GLY A 233 -5.50 -1.66 -34.44
CA GLY A 233 -6.07 -1.01 -35.62
C GLY A 233 -5.94 -1.94 -36.82
N ALA A 234 -7.06 -2.13 -37.53
CA ALA A 234 -7.10 -2.80 -38.83
C ALA A 234 -6.45 -1.93 -39.92
#